data_AF-A0AAV3RZ02-F1
#
_entry.id   AF-A0AAV3RZ02-F1
#
_cell.length_a   1.000
_cell.length_b   1.000
_cell.length_c   1.000
_cell.angle_alpha   90.00
_cell.angle_beta   90.00
_cell.angle_gamma   90.00
#
_symmetry.space_group_name_H-M   'P 1'
#
loop_
_entity.id
_entity.type
_entity.pdbx_description
1 polymer ?
#
loop_
_entity_poly.entity_id
_entity_poly.type
_entity_poly.pdbx_seq_one_letter_code
_entity_poly.pdbx_strand_id
1 'polypeptide(L)'
;MDSDGSCQGVIALNMEDGTLHRFHAGSTILATGGYGRAYFSATPAHTCTGDGNAMAAHARLPLEDLEFVQFHPTEGTGCLITEGSHGEGDIFRNSEGERFMEGYAQQLRILHQEMLSQESRSMTMEIREGRGVGMIRQSAGYF
;
A
#
# COMPACT_ATOMS: atom_id res chain seq x y z
N MET A 1 -29.47 -1.46 5.44
CA MET A 1 -29.69 -1.28 6.88
C MET A 1 -31.18 -1.27 7.14
N ASP A 2 -31.60 -1.70 8.32
CA ASP A 2 -32.99 -1.51 8.76
C ASP A 2 -33.24 -0.07 9.23
N SER A 3 -34.44 0.20 9.76
CA SER A 3 -34.82 1.51 10.30
C SER A 3 -33.97 1.97 11.47
N ASP A 4 -33.34 1.04 12.19
CA ASP A 4 -32.56 1.30 13.39
C ASP A 4 -31.06 1.42 13.08
N GLY A 5 -30.68 1.32 11.79
CA GLY A 5 -29.30 1.42 11.33
C GLY A 5 -28.53 0.11 11.38
N SER A 6 -29.15 -1.02 11.72
CA SER A 6 -28.47 -2.31 11.80
C SER A 6 -28.22 -2.89 10.41
N CYS A 7 -27.06 -3.53 10.24
CA CYS A 7 -26.75 -4.27 9.02
C CYS A 7 -27.59 -5.55 8.97
N GLN A 8 -28.25 -5.78 7.84
CA GLN A 8 -29.16 -6.92 7.63
C GLN A 8 -28.60 -7.93 6.60
N GLY A 9 -27.31 -7.80 6.26
CA GLY A 9 -26.66 -8.56 5.19
C GLY A 9 -26.17 -7.69 4.03
N VAL A 10 -25.99 -8.31 2.86
CA VAL A 10 -25.44 -7.66 1.65
C VAL A 10 -26.26 -7.99 0.41
N ILE A 11 -26.17 -7.12 -0.59
CA ILE A 11 -26.59 -7.40 -1.96
C ILE A 11 -25.32 -7.62 -2.77
N ALA A 12 -25.25 -8.71 -3.52
CA ALA A 12 -24.12 -9.04 -4.36
C ALA A 12 -24.55 -9.32 -5.80
N LEU A 13 -23.64 -9.03 -6.73
CA LEU A 13 -23.76 -9.39 -8.14
C LEU A 13 -23.07 -10.74 -8.35
N ASN A 14 -23.79 -11.72 -8.90
CA ASN A 14 -23.15 -12.92 -9.40
C ASN A 14 -22.43 -12.59 -10.71
N MET A 15 -21.11 -12.68 -10.70
CA MET A 15 -20.27 -12.35 -11.85
C MET A 15 -20.37 -13.36 -12.99
N GLU A 16 -20.86 -14.58 -12.74
CA GLU A 16 -20.99 -15.63 -13.77
C GLU A 16 -22.22 -15.40 -14.66
N ASP A 17 -23.37 -15.05 -14.08
CA ASP A 17 -24.66 -14.97 -14.79
C ASP A 17 -25.33 -13.59 -14.73
N GLY A 18 -24.74 -12.62 -14.01
CA GLY A 18 -25.26 -11.26 -13.87
C GLY A 18 -26.47 -11.10 -12.94
N THR A 19 -26.88 -12.16 -12.23
CA THR A 19 -28.02 -12.10 -11.30
C THR A 19 -27.66 -11.37 -10.01
N LEU A 20 -28.65 -10.71 -9.39
CA LEU A 20 -28.49 -10.07 -8.09
C LEU A 20 -28.97 -11.01 -6.98
N HIS A 21 -28.15 -11.20 -5.96
CA HIS A 21 -28.43 -12.03 -4.79
C HIS A 21 -28.49 -11.17 -3.54
N ARG A 22 -29.45 -11.46 -2.66
CA ARG A 22 -29.54 -10.85 -1.34
C ARG A 22 -29.21 -11.89 -0.28
N PHE A 23 -28.14 -11.67 0.45
CA PHE A 23 -27.71 -12.53 1.55
C PHE A 23 -28.14 -11.89 2.86
N HIS A 24 -29.18 -12.42 3.49
CA HIS A 24 -29.64 -11.96 4.80
C HIS A 24 -28.85 -12.65 5.92
N ALA A 25 -28.40 -11.87 6.89
CA ALA A 25 -27.68 -12.38 8.05
C ALA A 25 -27.86 -11.48 9.28
N GLY A 26 -27.89 -12.08 10.47
CA GLY A 26 -27.92 -11.32 11.73
C GLY A 26 -26.58 -10.65 12.08
N SER A 27 -25.50 -11.01 11.39
CA SER A 27 -24.18 -10.37 11.49
C SER A 27 -23.45 -10.50 10.15
N THR A 28 -22.71 -9.46 9.76
CA THR A 28 -21.98 -9.39 8.49
C THR A 28 -20.57 -8.88 8.76
N ILE A 29 -19.56 -9.58 8.25
CA ILE A 29 -18.15 -9.20 8.38
C ILE A 29 -17.64 -8.75 7.00
N LEU A 30 -17.10 -7.54 6.92
CA LEU A 30 -16.36 -7.07 5.75
C LEU A 30 -14.86 -7.33 5.96
N ALA A 31 -14.28 -8.21 5.16
CA ALA A 31 -12.86 -8.55 5.15
C ALA A 31 -12.29 -8.44 3.72
N THR A 32 -12.60 -7.33 3.04
CA THR A 32 -12.41 -7.15 1.60
C THR A 32 -11.00 -6.68 1.19
N GLY A 33 -10.05 -6.62 2.12
CA GLY A 33 -8.72 -6.05 1.88
C GLY A 33 -8.72 -4.52 1.80
N GLY A 34 -7.61 -3.95 1.30
CA GLY A 34 -7.39 -2.51 1.20
C GLY A 34 -7.76 -1.89 -0.17
N TYR A 35 -7.36 -0.63 -0.35
CA TYR A 35 -7.68 0.20 -1.52
C TYR A 35 -6.45 0.64 -2.32
N GLY A 36 -5.36 -0.14 -2.28
CA GLY A 36 -4.07 0.24 -2.90
C GLY A 36 -4.14 0.58 -4.39
N ARG A 37 -5.15 0.06 -5.12
CA ARG A 37 -5.39 0.40 -6.53
C ARG A 37 -5.94 1.82 -6.76
N ALA A 38 -6.14 2.61 -5.70
CA ALA A 38 -6.31 4.06 -5.83
C ALA A 38 -5.04 4.77 -6.32
N TYR A 39 -3.86 4.14 -6.23
CA TYR A 39 -2.57 4.67 -6.66
C TYR A 39 -2.14 4.08 -8.01
N PHE A 40 -1.43 4.89 -8.80
CA PHE A 40 -0.94 4.50 -10.12
C PHE A 40 0.07 3.35 -10.06
N SER A 41 1.09 3.49 -9.21
CA SER A 41 2.07 2.45 -8.88
C SER A 41 1.76 1.92 -7.49
N ALA A 42 1.55 0.61 -7.38
CA ALA A 42 1.21 -0.05 -6.12
C ALA A 42 1.51 -1.56 -6.21
N THR A 43 1.94 -2.16 -5.10
CA THR A 43 2.10 -3.62 -4.95
C THR A 43 0.85 -4.46 -4.80
N PRO A 44 -0.28 -3.96 -4.24
CA PRO A 44 -1.48 -4.77 -4.09
C PRO A 44 -2.02 -5.26 -5.44
N ALA A 45 -2.66 -6.43 -5.41
CA ALA A 45 -3.31 -7.02 -6.57
C ALA A 45 -4.33 -6.05 -7.20
N HIS A 46 -4.62 -6.25 -8.50
CA HIS A 46 -5.62 -5.44 -9.22
C HIS A 46 -7.02 -5.45 -8.60
N THR A 47 -7.31 -6.43 -7.74
CA THR A 47 -8.58 -6.59 -7.01
C THR A 47 -8.63 -5.81 -5.69
N CYS A 48 -7.54 -5.15 -5.26
CA CYS A 48 -7.52 -4.35 -4.03
C CYS A 48 -8.05 -2.93 -4.28
N THR A 49 -9.35 -2.83 -4.57
CA THR A 49 -10.05 -1.61 -5.03
C THR A 49 -10.85 -0.89 -3.94
N GLY A 50 -10.88 -1.41 -2.71
CA GLY A 50 -11.56 -0.75 -1.59
C GLY A 50 -13.08 -0.94 -1.56
N ASP A 51 -13.61 -2.01 -2.15
CA ASP A 51 -15.06 -2.25 -2.28
C ASP A 51 -15.79 -2.25 -0.93
N GLY A 52 -15.20 -2.86 0.11
CA GLY A 52 -15.77 -2.84 1.46
C GLY A 52 -15.77 -1.47 2.10
N ASN A 53 -14.71 -0.69 1.91
CA ASN A 53 -14.64 0.70 2.36
C ASN A 53 -15.76 1.52 1.70
N ALA A 54 -15.96 1.35 0.39
CA ALA A 54 -17.05 2.00 -0.34
C ALA A 54 -18.42 1.57 0.17
N MET A 55 -18.65 0.28 0.44
CA MET A 55 -19.91 -0.22 1.02
C MET A 55 -20.21 0.44 2.37
N ALA A 56 -19.21 0.53 3.26
CA ALA A 56 -19.37 1.18 4.56
C ALA A 56 -19.66 2.69 4.41
N ALA A 57 -18.92 3.39 3.54
CA ALA A 57 -19.14 4.81 3.26
C ALA A 57 -20.55 5.07 2.66
N HIS A 58 -21.01 4.21 1.75
CA HIS A 58 -22.37 4.29 1.18
C HIS A 58 -23.45 4.03 2.23
N ALA A 59 -23.16 3.18 3.22
CA ALA A 59 -24.01 2.98 4.39
C ALA A 59 -23.89 4.10 5.43
N ARG A 60 -23.13 5.17 5.15
CA ARG A 60 -22.86 6.32 6.04
C ARG A 60 -22.18 5.94 7.35
N LEU A 61 -21.41 4.85 7.33
CA LEU A 61 -20.52 4.51 8.43
C LEU A 61 -19.19 5.25 8.25
N PRO A 62 -18.56 5.71 9.35
CA PRO A 62 -17.27 6.38 9.27
C PRO A 62 -16.18 5.40 8.82
N LEU A 63 -15.24 5.92 8.05
CA LEU A 63 -13.96 5.29 7.80
C LEU A 63 -12.91 6.08 8.59
N GLU A 64 -11.90 5.39 9.11
CA GLU A 64 -10.87 5.96 9.97
C GLU A 64 -9.52 5.88 9.26
N ASP A 65 -8.70 6.92 9.43
CA ASP A 65 -7.28 6.95 9.06
C ASP A 65 -6.96 6.62 7.58
N LEU A 66 -7.86 6.99 6.65
CA LEU A 66 -7.68 6.76 5.22
C LEU A 66 -6.53 7.55 4.59
N GLU A 67 -6.05 8.60 5.25
CA GLU A 67 -4.89 9.37 4.83
C GLU A 67 -3.55 8.67 5.10
N PHE A 68 -3.54 7.67 5.99
CA PHE A 68 -2.32 6.97 6.39
C PHE A 68 -2.03 5.80 5.44
N VAL A 69 -1.42 6.13 4.30
CA VAL A 69 -1.01 5.15 3.29
C VAL A 69 0.49 4.83 3.41
N GLN A 70 0.80 3.54 3.52
CA GLN A 70 2.17 3.05 3.55
C GLN A 70 2.71 2.85 2.12
N PHE A 71 3.90 3.37 1.86
CA PHE A 71 4.65 3.11 0.63
C PHE A 71 5.80 2.18 0.96
N HIS A 72 5.90 1.06 0.25
CA HIS A 72 7.03 0.17 0.40
C HIS A 72 8.23 0.71 -0.40
N PRO A 73 9.44 0.77 0.19
CA PRO A 73 10.62 1.27 -0.50
C PRO A 73 11.02 0.39 -1.71
N THR A 74 10.92 -0.92 -1.57
CA THR A 74 11.45 -1.90 -2.53
C THR A 74 10.43 -2.39 -3.56
N GLU A 75 9.94 -1.48 -4.39
CA GLU A 75 9.02 -1.80 -5.48
C GLU A 75 9.62 -1.41 -6.83
N GLY A 76 10.07 -2.40 -7.62
CA GLY A 76 10.67 -2.15 -8.94
C GLY A 76 9.64 -2.03 -10.07
N THR A 77 8.76 -3.02 -10.20
CA THR A 77 7.76 -3.13 -11.29
C THR A 77 6.33 -3.25 -10.78
N GLY A 78 6.08 -2.92 -9.51
CA GLY A 78 4.83 -3.22 -8.80
C GLY A 78 4.83 -4.59 -8.13
N CYS A 79 5.91 -5.37 -8.23
CA CYS A 79 6.13 -6.55 -7.40
C CYS A 79 6.95 -6.20 -6.16
N LEU A 80 6.51 -6.69 -5.01
CA LEU A 80 7.18 -6.49 -3.73
C LEU A 80 8.49 -7.26 -3.70
N ILE A 81 9.57 -6.60 -3.29
CA ILE A 81 10.78 -7.26 -2.81
C ILE A 81 10.69 -7.28 -1.29
N THR A 82 10.83 -8.47 -0.69
CA THR A 82 10.63 -8.67 0.75
C THR A 82 11.53 -7.76 1.59
N GLU A 83 10.97 -7.14 2.63
CA GLU A 83 11.75 -6.41 3.65
C GLU A 83 12.79 -7.31 4.33
N GLY A 84 12.58 -8.63 4.33
CA GLY A 84 13.59 -9.58 4.81
C GLY A 84 14.94 -9.43 4.11
N SER A 85 14.98 -8.94 2.87
CA SER A 85 16.24 -8.70 2.16
C SER A 85 17.06 -7.57 2.80
N HIS A 86 16.41 -6.56 3.39
CA HIS A 86 17.09 -5.54 4.20
C HIS A 86 17.69 -6.12 5.47
N GLY A 87 16.99 -7.05 6.13
CA GLY A 87 17.49 -7.76 7.31
C GLY A 87 18.71 -8.64 7.01
N GLU A 88 18.77 -9.20 5.80
CA GLU A 88 19.89 -10.02 5.30
C GLU A 88 21.07 -9.19 4.77
N GLY A 89 20.98 -7.85 4.80
CA GLY A 89 22.09 -6.95 4.51
C GLY A 89 22.08 -6.28 3.14
N ASP A 90 20.92 -6.18 2.49
CA ASP A 90 20.76 -5.36 1.29
C ASP A 90 21.18 -3.90 1.52
N ILE A 91 21.70 -3.27 0.47
CA ILE A 91 22.24 -1.91 0.53
C ILE A 91 21.62 -1.07 -0.57
N PHE A 92 21.09 0.08 -0.18
CA PHE A 92 20.62 1.08 -1.12
C PHE A 92 21.78 1.86 -1.74
N ARG A 93 21.82 1.97 -3.07
CA ARG A 93 22.82 2.76 -3.81
C ARG A 93 22.19 3.78 -4.74
N ASN A 94 22.77 4.98 -4.79
CA ASN A 94 22.36 6.03 -5.74
C ASN A 94 23.13 5.88 -7.07
N SER A 95 22.90 6.79 -8.03
CA SER A 95 23.57 6.75 -9.35
C SER A 95 25.09 6.94 -9.31
N GLU A 96 25.61 7.44 -8.20
CA GLU A 96 27.04 7.68 -7.97
C GLU A 96 27.70 6.47 -7.28
N GLY A 97 26.92 5.43 -6.95
CA GLY A 97 27.38 4.21 -6.29
C GLY A 97 27.48 4.34 -4.76
N GLU A 98 27.02 5.46 -4.20
CA GLU A 98 27.11 5.74 -2.77
C GLU A 98 26.04 4.99 -1.98
N ARG A 99 26.41 4.53 -0.77
CA ARG A 99 25.49 3.93 0.20
C ARG A 99 24.75 5.02 0.98
N PHE A 100 23.82 5.71 0.31
CA PHE A 100 23.25 6.95 0.81
C PHE A 100 22.51 6.81 2.15
N MET A 101 21.98 5.63 2.48
CA MET A 101 21.25 5.39 3.74
C MET A 101 22.12 5.58 4.99
N GLU A 102 23.45 5.46 4.89
CA GLU A 102 24.36 5.73 6.00
C GLU A 102 24.28 7.20 6.48
N GLY A 103 23.91 8.14 5.59
CA GLY A 103 23.69 9.54 5.91
C GLY A 103 22.31 9.86 6.51
N TYR A 104 21.28 9.06 6.20
CA TYR A 104 19.91 9.29 6.66
C TYR A 104 19.54 8.52 7.93
N ALA A 105 20.16 7.36 8.18
CA ALA A 105 19.67 6.37 9.14
C ALA A 105 20.64 6.04 10.27
N GLN A 106 21.43 6.99 10.76
CA GLN A 106 22.33 6.77 11.91
C GLN A 106 21.64 6.29 13.20
N GLN A 107 20.31 6.40 13.33
CA GLN A 107 19.56 6.15 14.57
C GLN A 107 18.43 5.10 14.48
N LEU A 108 18.11 4.54 13.31
CA LEU A 108 16.81 3.88 13.08
C LEU A 108 16.80 2.34 13.12
N ARG A 109 17.86 1.70 13.62
CA ARG A 109 18.01 0.22 13.58
C ARG A 109 16.98 -0.59 14.39
N ILE A 110 16.02 0.03 15.07
CA ILE A 110 15.27 -0.61 16.16
C ILE A 110 13.74 -0.69 15.89
N LEU A 111 13.20 0.02 14.88
CA LEU A 111 11.76 0.00 14.56
C LEU A 111 11.52 -0.16 13.04
N HIS A 112 10.94 -1.31 12.64
CA HIS A 112 10.74 -1.73 11.25
C HIS A 112 9.83 -0.79 10.43
N GLN A 113 8.69 -0.37 10.99
CA GLN A 113 7.75 0.53 10.28
C GLN A 113 8.29 1.95 10.09
N GLU A 114 9.01 2.48 11.08
CA GLU A 114 9.67 3.79 10.95
C GLU A 114 10.80 3.74 9.92
N MET A 115 11.51 2.60 9.85
CA MET A 115 12.55 2.33 8.87
C MET A 115 12.00 2.36 7.44
N LEU A 116 10.89 1.68 7.13
CA LEU A 116 10.28 1.70 5.79
C LEU A 116 9.89 3.11 5.31
N SER A 117 9.27 3.91 6.19
CA SER A 117 8.90 5.30 5.88
C SER A 117 10.13 6.17 5.61
N GLN A 118 11.19 5.97 6.38
CA GLN A 118 12.45 6.70 6.23
C GLN A 118 13.20 6.30 4.96
N GLU A 119 13.25 5.01 4.64
CA GLU A 119 13.80 4.49 3.38
C GLU A 119 13.05 5.04 2.16
N SER A 120 11.72 5.01 2.20
CA SER A 120 10.89 5.54 1.11
C SER A 120 11.14 7.04 0.88
N ARG A 121 11.24 7.82 1.98
CA ARG A 121 11.51 9.27 1.93
C ARG A 121 12.93 9.58 1.46
N SER A 122 13.94 8.89 1.97
CA SER A 122 15.34 9.14 1.60
C SER A 122 15.59 8.84 0.12
N MET A 123 15.04 7.74 -0.41
CA MET A 123 15.09 7.45 -1.85
C MET A 123 14.44 8.55 -2.68
N THR A 124 13.29 9.05 -2.25
CA THR A 124 12.62 10.17 -2.92
C THR A 124 13.49 11.43 -2.94
N MET A 125 14.22 11.70 -1.85
CA MET A 125 15.16 12.82 -1.77
C MET A 125 16.35 12.63 -2.73
N GLU A 126 16.98 11.45 -2.75
CA GLU A 126 18.07 11.15 -3.70
C GLU A 126 17.65 11.37 -5.16
N ILE A 127 16.45 10.90 -5.52
CA ILE A 127 15.90 11.07 -6.87
C ILE A 127 15.68 12.56 -7.18
N ARG A 128 15.05 13.30 -6.25
CA ARG A 128 14.78 14.74 -6.43
C ARG A 128 16.04 15.59 -6.53
N GLU A 129 17.12 15.16 -5.88
CA GLU A 129 18.42 15.81 -5.95
C GLU A 129 19.24 15.37 -7.18
N GLY A 130 18.66 14.58 -8.08
CA GLY A 130 19.26 14.20 -9.36
C GLY A 130 20.23 13.02 -9.28
N ARG A 131 20.26 12.31 -8.14
CA ARG A 131 21.08 11.11 -7.89
C ARG A 131 20.30 9.80 -8.09
N GLY A 132 19.12 9.87 -8.71
CA GLY A 132 18.36 8.68 -9.14
C GLY A 132 19.05 7.92 -10.27
N VAL A 133 18.76 6.63 -10.41
CA VAL A 133 19.29 5.75 -11.46
C VAL A 133 18.39 5.70 -12.71
N GLY A 134 18.88 5.01 -13.76
CA GLY A 134 18.16 4.84 -15.03
C GLY A 134 18.35 6.00 -15.99
N MET A 135 17.87 5.85 -17.23
CA MET A 135 18.10 6.83 -18.32
C MET A 135 17.58 8.24 -17.99
N ILE A 136 16.53 8.33 -17.16
CA ILE A 136 15.86 9.60 -16.82
C ILE A 136 16.19 10.04 -15.38
N ARG A 137 17.00 9.28 -14.64
CA ARG A 137 17.32 9.51 -13.21
C ARG A 137 16.10 9.69 -12.30
N GLN A 138 15.00 9.01 -12.62
CA GLN A 138 13.72 9.10 -11.89
C GLN A 138 13.42 7.89 -11.00
N SER A 139 14.29 6.88 -10.96
CA SER A 139 14.09 5.69 -10.13
C SER A 139 15.21 5.52 -9.10
N ALA A 140 14.92 4.89 -7.97
CA ALA A 140 15.96 4.40 -7.06
C ALA A 140 16.48 3.05 -7.60
N GLY A 141 17.79 2.86 -7.58
CA GLY A 141 18.41 1.64 -8.12
C GLY A 141 18.55 0.59 -7.05
N TYR A 142 18.03 -0.60 -7.33
CA TYR A 142 18.33 -1.81 -6.58
C TYR A 142 19.50 -2.54 -7.24
N PHE A 143 20.54 -2.85 -6.46
CA PHE A 143 21.66 -3.71 -6.84
C PHE A 143 22.11 -4.57 -5.67
#